data_AF-A0ABD5RZG6-F1
#
_entry.id   AF-A0ABD5RZG6-F1
#
_cell.length_a   1.000
_cell.length_b   1.000
_cell.length_c   1.000
_cell.angle_alpha   90.00
_cell.angle_beta   90.00
_cell.angle_gamma   90.00
#
_symmetry.space_group_name_H-M   'P 1'
#
loop_
_entity.id
_entity.type
_entity.pdbx_description
1 polymer ?
#
loop_
_entity_poly.entity_id
_entity_poly.type
_entity_poly.pdbx_seq_one_letter_code
_entity_poly.pdbx_strand_id
1 'polypeptide(L)'
;MNVRGEIVEVREPREVSTQYGERSLAELVIRPDPDRSGAGTDGGSGNGDGDGAATADGGATPASGTTLTPEPTTVTLWGKWTHTAEHAEPGMELLVTDAEENEYRGDVGYATSGDSYVVLEPGFLVDVTDVRSWVQCPRMYYLNKLSGIPLNYPVAKGTIVHEVFGDLLRGRELEESIDERVAEAGLELGLLGMEADEVRDEVRRNAAAIEGWLSQGTLTESEAADAASSEWDGGPTEDDWRSEYTLISPTFGIKGRADALRRGTPVELKTGKNTKRDPRFQDKIQAACYALMLEERGVPADTGTLLYTKNTALDRDEATGDLSPAKDFSVGKGLLEFVVRQRNEIAATEFDSSVPTGYEADAKCEYCFEKDTCMVVAGRLGQESKAGAIGRAVPEEERDYFDRFYRAIEAERRETHREYRKLWEQTAEERADADRALIDLEP
;
A
#
# COMPACT_ATOMS: atom_id res chain seq x y z
N MET A 1 -15.19 -1.34 -18.29
CA MET A 1 -13.93 -1.61 -19.01
C MET A 1 -12.81 -0.79 -18.38
N ASN A 2 -11.55 -1.20 -18.53
CA ASN A 2 -10.42 -0.41 -18.00
C ASN A 2 -9.92 0.58 -19.06
N VAL A 3 -9.70 1.83 -18.65
CA VAL A 3 -9.22 2.92 -19.49
C VAL A 3 -7.89 3.40 -18.94
N ARG A 4 -6.83 3.37 -19.75
CA ARG A 4 -5.47 3.71 -19.33
C ARG A 4 -4.78 4.60 -20.35
N GLY A 5 -4.01 5.60 -19.90
CA GLY A 5 -3.28 6.49 -20.80
C GLY A 5 -2.57 7.64 -20.11
N GLU A 6 -1.76 8.39 -20.87
CA GLU A 6 -1.05 9.58 -20.39
C GLU A 6 -2.01 10.78 -20.36
N ILE A 7 -2.08 11.50 -19.24
CA ILE A 7 -2.85 12.74 -19.10
C ILE A 7 -2.20 13.83 -19.96
N VAL A 8 -2.98 14.47 -20.83
CA VAL A 8 -2.55 15.60 -21.65
C VAL A 8 -3.18 16.93 -21.24
N GLU A 9 -4.31 16.89 -20.55
CA GLU A 9 -5.01 18.07 -20.03
C GLU A 9 -5.78 17.71 -18.74
N VAL A 10 -5.74 18.61 -17.76
CA VAL A 10 -6.51 18.52 -16.51
C VAL A 10 -7.42 19.73 -16.43
N ARG A 11 -8.73 19.52 -16.31
CA ARG A 11 -9.71 20.60 -16.17
C ARG A 11 -10.13 20.75 -14.71
N GLU A 12 -10.32 22.00 -14.30
CA GLU A 12 -10.72 22.32 -12.93
C GLU A 12 -12.03 21.64 -12.53
N PRO A 13 -12.13 21.10 -11.30
CA PRO A 13 -13.38 20.57 -10.77
C PRO A 13 -14.50 21.61 -10.77
N ARG A 14 -15.73 21.17 -11.06
CA ARG A 14 -16.94 22.01 -11.05
C ARG A 14 -18.14 21.27 -10.50
N GLU A 15 -19.07 22.01 -9.92
CA GLU A 15 -20.38 21.49 -9.53
C GLU A 15 -21.35 21.52 -10.71
N VAL A 16 -22.06 20.42 -10.92
CA VAL A 16 -23.08 20.30 -11.97
C VAL A 16 -24.40 19.77 -11.42
N SER A 17 -25.51 20.30 -11.91
CA SER A 17 -26.84 19.77 -11.59
C SER A 17 -27.14 18.53 -12.41
N THR A 18 -27.40 17.41 -11.73
CA THR A 18 -27.83 16.15 -12.33
C THR A 18 -29.27 15.84 -11.94
N GLN A 19 -29.88 14.83 -12.56
CA GLN A 19 -31.20 14.32 -12.15
C GLN A 19 -31.22 13.79 -10.70
N TYR A 20 -30.05 13.54 -10.10
CA TYR A 20 -29.89 13.06 -8.73
C TYR A 20 -29.39 14.14 -7.76
N GLY A 21 -29.44 15.42 -8.17
CA GLY A 21 -28.94 16.57 -7.38
C GLY A 21 -27.61 17.13 -7.89
N GLU A 22 -27.04 18.05 -7.12
CA GLU A 22 -25.70 18.60 -7.39
C GLU A 22 -24.63 17.53 -7.18
N ARG A 23 -23.67 17.47 -8.11
CA ARG A 23 -22.52 16.56 -8.05
C ARG A 23 -21.26 17.27 -8.53
N SER A 24 -20.16 16.99 -7.85
CA SER A 24 -18.82 17.36 -8.30
C SER A 24 -18.42 16.54 -9.52
N LEU A 25 -17.84 17.22 -10.51
CA LEU A 25 -17.31 16.65 -11.74
C LEU A 25 -15.93 17.26 -12.04
N ALA A 26 -15.00 16.43 -12.50
CA ALA A 26 -13.73 16.87 -13.09
C ALA A 26 -13.51 16.10 -14.41
N GLU A 27 -12.79 16.70 -15.35
CA GLU A 27 -12.50 16.11 -16.66
C GLU A 27 -10.99 16.05 -16.86
N LEU A 28 -10.49 14.86 -17.19
CA LEU A 28 -9.12 14.63 -17.62
C LEU A 28 -9.12 14.24 -19.08
N VAL A 29 -8.23 14.81 -19.89
CA VAL A 29 -8.02 14.34 -21.27
C VAL A 29 -6.78 13.46 -21.25
N ILE A 30 -6.91 12.24 -21.76
CA ILE A 30 -5.81 11.29 -21.84
C ILE A 30 -5.49 10.92 -23.29
N ARG A 31 -4.25 10.56 -23.56
CA ARG A 31 -3.85 9.79 -24.74
C ARG A 31 -3.88 8.31 -24.38
N PRO A 32 -4.85 7.53 -24.88
CA PRO A 32 -5.00 6.12 -24.51
C PRO A 32 -3.76 5.29 -24.88
N ASP A 33 -3.45 4.29 -24.07
CA ASP A 33 -2.48 3.25 -24.41
C ASP A 33 -3.20 2.08 -25.10
N PRO A 34 -3.05 1.89 -26.43
CA PRO A 34 -3.83 0.91 -27.17
C PRO A 34 -3.54 -0.54 -26.77
N ASP A 35 -2.33 -0.81 -26.24
CA ASP A 35 -1.93 -2.17 -25.85
C ASP A 35 -2.39 -2.52 -24.42
N ARG A 36 -2.78 -1.52 -23.62
CA ARG A 36 -3.17 -1.67 -22.20
C ARG A 36 -4.62 -1.29 -21.91
N SER A 37 -5.33 -0.76 -22.90
CA SER A 37 -6.76 -0.45 -22.83
C SER A 37 -7.58 -1.67 -23.24
N GLY A 38 -8.24 -2.33 -22.28
CA GLY A 38 -9.19 -3.42 -22.58
C GLY A 38 -8.84 -4.82 -22.05
N ALA A 39 -7.69 -5.01 -21.40
CA ALA A 39 -7.43 -6.23 -20.63
C ALA A 39 -8.10 -6.13 -19.25
N GLY A 40 -9.28 -6.74 -19.11
CA GLY A 40 -9.66 -7.29 -17.81
C GLY A 40 -8.56 -8.27 -17.40
N THR A 41 -8.05 -8.15 -16.18
CA THR A 41 -7.07 -9.07 -15.63
C THR A 41 -7.74 -10.42 -15.34
N ASP A 42 -8.04 -11.18 -16.38
CA ASP A 42 -8.30 -12.61 -16.26
C ASP A 42 -6.93 -13.28 -16.10
N GLY A 43 -6.47 -13.34 -14.85
CA GLY A 43 -5.42 -14.24 -14.42
C GLY A 43 -5.93 -15.67 -14.49
N GLY A 44 -5.93 -16.26 -15.68
CA GLY A 44 -6.32 -17.65 -15.91
C GLY A 44 -5.38 -18.28 -16.93
N SER A 45 -4.26 -18.83 -16.44
CA SER A 45 -3.38 -19.66 -17.26
C SER A 45 -4.08 -20.98 -17.59
N GLY A 46 -4.86 -20.99 -18.67
CA GLY A 46 -5.48 -22.20 -19.21
C GLY A 46 -4.46 -22.99 -20.02
N ASN A 47 -3.87 -24.03 -19.40
CA ASN A 47 -3.13 -25.08 -20.12
C ASN A 47 -4.07 -25.78 -21.12
N GLY A 48 -3.77 -25.64 -22.41
CA GLY A 48 -4.43 -26.35 -23.49
C GLY A 48 -3.41 -27.11 -24.32
N ASP A 49 -3.24 -28.40 -24.01
CA ASP A 49 -2.51 -29.37 -24.82
C ASP A 49 -3.13 -29.44 -26.23
N GLY A 50 -2.27 -29.31 -27.25
CA GLY A 50 -2.66 -29.41 -28.65
C GLY A 50 -1.48 -29.75 -29.55
N ASP A 51 -1.25 -31.05 -29.72
CA ASP A 51 -0.38 -31.65 -30.75
C ASP A 51 -0.61 -31.01 -32.14
N GLY A 52 0.47 -30.54 -32.79
CA GLY A 52 0.39 -29.92 -34.10
C GLY A 52 1.74 -29.82 -34.82
N ALA A 53 1.96 -30.75 -35.76
CA ALA A 53 3.17 -30.93 -36.55
C ALA A 53 3.70 -29.67 -37.27
N ALA A 54 5.04 -29.58 -37.31
CA ALA A 54 5.83 -28.62 -38.04
C ALA A 54 5.52 -28.57 -39.55
N THR A 55 5.33 -27.36 -40.08
CA THR A 55 5.73 -27.01 -41.45
C THR A 55 6.34 -25.62 -41.46
N ALA A 56 7.56 -25.53 -41.99
CA ALA A 56 8.27 -24.30 -42.26
C ALA A 56 7.82 -23.74 -43.62
N ASP A 57 7.47 -22.46 -43.68
CA ASP A 57 7.72 -21.67 -44.89
C ASP A 57 7.90 -20.18 -44.56
N GLY A 58 8.78 -19.54 -45.31
CA GLY A 58 9.41 -18.27 -44.96
C GLY A 58 8.66 -17.00 -45.33
N GLY A 59 9.16 -15.90 -44.73
CA GLY A 59 9.25 -14.58 -45.37
C GLY A 59 8.03 -13.67 -45.24
N ALA A 60 8.11 -12.70 -44.34
CA ALA A 60 7.92 -11.28 -44.64
C ALA A 60 8.15 -10.46 -43.35
N THR A 61 9.17 -9.61 -43.37
CA THR A 61 9.31 -8.50 -42.40
C THR A 61 8.13 -7.56 -42.61
N PRO A 62 7.27 -7.25 -41.61
CA PRO A 62 6.29 -6.20 -41.78
C PRO A 62 7.02 -4.86 -41.77
N ALA A 63 6.85 -4.12 -42.86
CA ALA A 63 7.30 -2.76 -42.98
C ALA A 63 6.72 -1.90 -41.84
N SER A 64 7.59 -1.09 -41.22
CA SER A 64 7.32 0.16 -40.49
C SER A 64 5.89 0.69 -40.69
N GLY A 65 4.96 0.22 -39.86
CA GLY A 65 3.63 0.80 -39.76
C GLY A 65 3.75 2.15 -39.06
N THR A 66 3.25 3.20 -39.68
CA THR A 66 3.01 4.49 -39.03
C THR A 66 2.07 4.23 -37.85
N THR A 67 2.60 4.20 -36.62
CA THR A 67 1.79 4.13 -35.40
C THR A 67 0.94 5.40 -35.37
N LEU A 68 -0.35 5.27 -35.71
CA LEU A 68 -1.33 6.31 -35.48
C LEU A 68 -1.36 6.55 -33.97
N THR A 69 -0.87 7.71 -33.54
CA THR A 69 -1.07 8.13 -32.14
C THR A 69 -2.56 8.21 -31.90
N PRO A 70 -3.11 7.44 -30.94
CA PRO A 70 -4.55 7.43 -30.69
C PRO A 70 -5.02 8.84 -30.33
N GLU A 71 -6.22 9.19 -30.81
CA GLU A 71 -6.81 10.49 -30.53
C GLU A 71 -7.04 10.64 -29.01
N PRO A 72 -6.75 11.82 -28.43
CA PRO A 72 -7.03 12.06 -27.03
C PRO A 72 -8.52 11.89 -26.71
N THR A 73 -8.81 11.29 -25.57
CA THR A 73 -10.17 11.01 -25.09
C THR A 73 -10.40 11.62 -23.72
N THR A 74 -11.60 12.12 -23.49
CA THR A 74 -12.02 12.67 -22.20
C THR A 74 -12.47 11.58 -21.23
N VAL A 75 -11.99 11.66 -20.00
CA VAL A 75 -12.39 10.84 -18.85
C VAL A 75 -13.04 11.74 -17.81
N THR A 76 -14.31 11.49 -17.52
CA THR A 76 -15.11 12.25 -16.55
C THR A 76 -15.07 11.57 -15.18
N LEU A 77 -14.53 12.26 -14.19
CA LEU A 77 -14.46 11.81 -12.81
C LEU A 77 -15.65 12.37 -12.04
N TRP A 78 -16.35 11.52 -11.28
CA TRP A 78 -17.52 11.91 -10.50
C TRP A 78 -17.31 11.80 -9.00
N GLY A 79 -17.98 12.68 -8.25
CA GLY A 79 -18.04 12.59 -6.79
C GLY A 79 -16.67 12.70 -6.14
N LYS A 80 -16.30 11.75 -5.28
CA LYS A 80 -15.02 11.80 -4.55
C LYS A 80 -13.80 11.65 -5.46
N TRP A 81 -13.97 11.13 -6.68
CA TRP A 81 -12.87 10.97 -7.63
C TRP A 81 -12.39 12.30 -8.22
N THR A 82 -13.18 13.38 -8.14
CA THR A 82 -12.73 14.71 -8.58
C THR A 82 -11.53 15.21 -7.80
N HIS A 83 -11.36 14.76 -6.56
CA HIS A 83 -10.17 15.01 -5.74
C HIS A 83 -8.88 14.61 -6.48
N THR A 84 -8.91 13.55 -7.28
CA THR A 84 -7.74 13.11 -8.05
C THR A 84 -7.28 14.19 -9.05
N ALA A 85 -8.20 14.99 -9.59
CA ALA A 85 -7.86 16.06 -10.51
C ALA A 85 -7.14 17.24 -9.83
N GLU A 86 -7.20 17.35 -8.49
CA GLU A 86 -6.43 18.35 -7.73
C GLU A 86 -4.94 18.02 -7.68
N HIS A 87 -4.59 16.75 -7.89
CA HIS A 87 -3.21 16.23 -7.84
C HIS A 87 -2.70 15.76 -9.21
N ALA A 88 -3.58 15.61 -10.20
CA ALA A 88 -3.20 15.17 -11.53
C ALA A 88 -2.46 16.28 -12.29
N GLU A 89 -1.41 15.91 -13.00
CA GLU A 89 -0.68 16.80 -13.91
C GLU A 89 -0.55 16.18 -15.32
N PRO A 90 -0.47 17.00 -16.38
CA PRO A 90 -0.10 16.51 -17.69
C PRO A 90 1.25 15.76 -17.67
N GLY A 91 1.29 14.63 -18.36
CA GLY A 91 2.43 13.71 -18.39
C GLY A 91 2.34 12.56 -17.38
N MET A 92 1.42 12.63 -16.40
CA MET A 92 1.13 11.49 -15.54
C MET A 92 0.36 10.39 -16.28
N GLU A 93 0.55 9.14 -15.88
CA GLU A 93 -0.25 8.02 -16.32
C GLU A 93 -1.54 7.90 -15.47
N LEU A 94 -2.69 7.73 -16.13
CA LEU A 94 -3.99 7.49 -15.50
C LEU A 94 -4.47 6.07 -15.81
N LEU A 95 -5.02 5.39 -14.81
CA LEU A 95 -5.85 4.19 -14.96
C LEU A 95 -7.21 4.43 -14.31
N VAL A 96 -8.29 4.18 -15.03
CA VAL A 96 -9.65 4.10 -14.49
C VAL A 96 -10.18 2.68 -14.70
N THR A 97 -10.47 1.99 -13.60
CA THR A 97 -11.09 0.67 -13.65
C THR A 97 -12.59 0.79 -13.86
N ASP A 98 -13.21 -0.21 -14.47
CA ASP A 98 -14.68 -0.31 -14.58
C ASP A 98 -15.36 0.96 -15.09
N ALA A 99 -14.68 1.68 -15.98
CA ALA A 99 -15.19 2.86 -16.63
C ALA A 99 -16.33 2.47 -17.59
N GLU A 100 -17.27 3.40 -17.72
CA GLU A 100 -18.38 3.33 -18.65
C GLU A 100 -18.15 4.31 -19.81
N GLU A 101 -18.53 3.91 -21.02
CA GLU A 101 -18.63 4.86 -22.13
C GLU A 101 -19.71 5.89 -21.82
N ASN A 102 -19.43 7.15 -22.12
CA ASN A 102 -20.34 8.25 -21.87
C ASN A 102 -20.27 9.27 -23.01
N GLU A 103 -21.38 9.94 -23.25
CA GLU A 103 -21.44 11.15 -24.06
C GLU A 103 -21.83 12.32 -23.14
N TYR A 104 -20.87 13.22 -22.90
CA TYR A 104 -21.10 14.40 -22.07
C TYR A 104 -20.88 15.67 -22.88
N ARG A 105 -21.93 16.50 -22.99
CA ARG A 105 -21.94 17.75 -23.78
C ARG A 105 -21.55 17.56 -25.26
N GLY A 106 -21.80 16.38 -25.82
CA GLY A 106 -21.48 16.05 -27.21
C GLY A 106 -20.07 15.49 -27.42
N ASP A 107 -19.25 15.41 -26.37
CA ASP A 107 -17.97 14.72 -26.39
C ASP A 107 -18.18 13.26 -25.95
N VAL A 108 -17.81 12.32 -26.82
CA VAL A 108 -17.78 10.88 -26.49
C VAL A 108 -16.48 10.58 -25.75
N GLY A 109 -16.57 9.86 -24.65
CA GLY A 109 -15.43 9.47 -23.83
C GLY A 109 -15.82 8.44 -22.78
N TYR A 110 -15.16 8.52 -21.63
CA TYR A 110 -15.39 7.60 -20.52
C TYR A 110 -15.79 8.33 -19.25
N ALA A 111 -16.46 7.64 -18.33
CA ALA A 111 -16.80 8.15 -17.02
C ALA A 111 -16.59 7.10 -15.93
N THR A 112 -16.28 7.55 -14.72
CA THR A 112 -16.26 6.68 -13.54
C THR A 112 -17.67 6.19 -13.20
N SER A 113 -17.81 4.90 -12.94
CA SER A 113 -19.02 4.26 -12.42
C SER A 113 -18.99 4.19 -10.88
N GLY A 114 -19.96 3.48 -10.28
CA GLY A 114 -19.96 3.19 -8.84
C GLY A 114 -18.87 2.20 -8.41
N ASP A 115 -18.36 1.39 -9.35
CA ASP A 115 -17.36 0.36 -9.09
C ASP A 115 -15.95 0.81 -9.48
N SER A 116 -15.83 1.91 -10.22
CA SER A 116 -14.55 2.45 -10.68
C SER A 116 -13.59 2.82 -9.55
N TYR A 117 -12.31 2.51 -9.77
CA TYR A 117 -11.18 3.16 -9.14
C TYR A 117 -10.47 4.08 -10.12
N VAL A 118 -9.90 5.18 -9.61
CA VAL A 118 -9.06 6.10 -10.39
C VAL A 118 -7.67 6.07 -9.78
N VAL A 119 -6.66 5.68 -10.55
CA VAL A 119 -5.28 5.49 -10.09
C VAL A 119 -4.35 6.38 -10.91
N LEU A 120 -3.60 7.26 -10.24
CA LEU A 120 -2.52 8.05 -10.84
C LEU A 120 -1.22 7.29 -10.71
N GLU A 121 -0.42 7.28 -11.78
CA GLU A 121 0.85 6.56 -11.86
C GLU A 121 0.70 5.10 -11.37
N PRO A 122 -0.14 4.26 -12.01
CA PRO A 122 -0.32 2.87 -11.60
C PRO A 122 1.00 2.10 -11.53
N GLY A 123 1.99 2.50 -12.34
CA GLY A 123 3.34 1.96 -12.32
C GLY A 123 4.24 2.37 -11.16
N PHE A 124 3.85 3.36 -10.36
CA PHE A 124 4.59 3.78 -9.17
C PHE A 124 4.14 2.95 -7.96
N LEU A 125 5.04 2.13 -7.40
CA LEU A 125 4.74 1.27 -6.26
C LEU A 125 4.84 2.06 -4.94
N VAL A 126 3.72 2.15 -4.22
CA VAL A 126 3.63 2.76 -2.89
C VAL A 126 3.58 1.68 -1.82
N ASP A 127 4.42 1.80 -0.79
CA ASP A 127 4.36 0.88 0.36
C ASP A 127 3.11 1.12 1.20
N VAL A 128 2.47 0.04 1.68
CA VAL A 128 1.31 0.14 2.59
C VAL A 128 1.63 0.98 3.83
N THR A 129 2.85 0.86 4.36
CA THR A 129 3.31 1.66 5.50
C THR A 129 3.38 3.15 5.18
N ASP A 130 3.67 3.51 3.92
CA ASP A 130 3.69 4.90 3.47
C ASP A 130 2.27 5.46 3.39
N VAL A 131 1.31 4.73 2.81
CA VAL A 131 -0.11 5.14 2.80
C VAL A 131 -0.64 5.36 4.22
N ARG A 132 -0.31 4.45 5.15
CA ARG A 132 -0.65 4.62 6.57
C ARG A 132 -0.04 5.89 7.16
N SER A 133 1.24 6.13 6.92
CA SER A 133 1.95 7.30 7.47
C SER A 133 1.45 8.60 6.87
N TRP A 134 1.08 8.59 5.58
CA TRP A 134 0.57 9.72 4.83
C TRP A 134 -0.73 10.27 5.43
N VAL A 135 -1.67 9.37 5.75
CA VAL A 135 -2.93 9.74 6.43
C VAL A 135 -2.69 10.38 7.80
N GLN A 136 -1.60 10.04 8.46
CA GLN A 136 -1.23 10.66 9.72
C GLN A 136 -0.54 12.02 9.51
N CYS A 137 0.43 12.09 8.60
CA CYS A 137 1.16 13.30 8.22
C CYS A 137 1.98 13.05 6.94
N PRO A 138 1.64 13.66 5.80
CA PRO A 138 2.38 13.49 4.55
C PRO A 138 3.87 13.81 4.64
N ARG A 139 4.25 14.77 5.50
CA ARG A 139 5.67 15.11 5.72
C ARG A 139 6.49 13.96 6.32
N MET A 140 5.86 13.01 7.02
CA MET A 140 6.59 11.84 7.53
C MET A 140 7.13 10.97 6.39
N TYR A 141 6.39 10.83 5.29
CA TYR A 141 6.86 10.10 4.11
C TYR A 141 8.15 10.71 3.56
N TYR A 142 8.19 12.04 3.38
CA TYR A 142 9.40 12.74 2.96
C TYR A 142 10.57 12.54 3.94
N LEU A 143 10.35 12.66 5.24
CA LEU A 143 11.40 12.52 6.26
C LEU A 143 11.97 11.10 6.30
N ASN A 144 11.11 10.07 6.19
CA ASN A 144 11.51 8.67 6.19
C ASN A 144 12.42 8.32 5.01
N LYS A 145 12.40 9.09 3.91
CA LYS A 145 13.35 8.92 2.80
C LYS A 145 14.74 9.49 3.10
N LEU A 146 14.85 10.43 4.04
CA LEU A 146 16.11 11.11 4.39
C LEU A 146 16.86 10.44 5.54
N SER A 147 16.14 9.74 6.42
CA SER A 147 16.70 9.06 7.58
C SER A 147 16.42 7.57 7.52
N GLY A 148 17.44 6.74 7.79
CA GLY A 148 17.22 5.32 8.05
C GLY A 148 16.41 5.09 9.33
N ILE A 149 15.94 3.85 9.52
CA ILE A 149 15.19 3.46 10.73
C ILE A 149 16.08 3.73 11.96
N PRO A 150 15.64 4.57 12.91
CA PRO A 150 16.46 4.89 14.06
C PRO A 150 16.59 3.66 14.96
N LEU A 151 17.82 3.30 15.35
CA LEU A 151 18.07 2.27 16.35
C LEU A 151 17.54 2.77 17.71
N ASN A 152 16.34 2.33 18.08
CA ASN A 152 15.70 2.64 19.35
C ASN A 152 14.95 1.42 19.90
N TYR A 153 14.89 1.32 21.22
CA TYR A 153 14.34 0.15 21.89
C TYR A 153 12.87 -0.15 21.56
N PRO A 154 11.96 0.85 21.48
CA PRO A 154 10.58 0.59 21.04
C PRO A 154 10.46 -0.10 19.67
N VAL A 155 11.31 0.26 18.70
CA VAL A 155 11.33 -0.38 17.38
C VAL A 155 11.90 -1.80 17.48
N ALA A 156 13.07 -1.99 18.10
CA ALA A 156 13.69 -3.30 18.26
C ALA A 156 12.76 -4.30 18.97
N LYS A 157 12.15 -3.89 20.10
CA LYS A 157 11.16 -4.71 20.80
C LYS A 157 9.92 -4.99 19.93
N GLY A 158 9.49 -4.02 19.14
CA GLY A 158 8.39 -4.17 18.19
C GLY A 158 8.65 -5.32 17.22
N THR A 159 9.82 -5.29 16.57
CA THR A 159 10.28 -6.33 15.64
C THR A 159 10.30 -7.71 16.29
N ILE A 160 10.89 -7.84 17.49
CA ILE A 160 10.93 -9.12 18.21
C ILE A 160 9.52 -9.65 18.49
N VAL A 161 8.58 -8.78 18.90
CA VAL A 161 7.17 -9.19 19.15
C VAL A 161 6.47 -9.62 17.86
N HIS A 162 6.74 -8.97 16.73
CA HIS A 162 6.22 -9.35 15.41
C HIS A 162 6.78 -10.70 14.94
N GLU A 163 8.07 -10.95 15.13
CA GLU A 163 8.69 -12.23 14.77
C GLU A 163 8.17 -13.38 15.64
N VAL A 164 8.05 -13.16 16.97
CA VAL A 164 7.41 -14.12 17.88
C VAL A 164 5.97 -14.39 17.47
N PHE A 165 5.21 -13.37 17.05
CA PHE A 165 3.86 -13.59 16.52
C PHE A 165 3.86 -14.50 15.29
N GLY A 166 4.73 -14.23 14.33
CA GLY A 166 4.88 -15.06 13.13
C GLY A 166 5.26 -16.50 13.45
N ASP A 167 6.10 -16.73 14.47
CA ASP A 167 6.48 -18.05 14.97
C ASP A 167 5.31 -18.80 15.62
N LEU A 168 4.52 -18.13 16.46
CA LEU A 168 3.32 -18.70 17.08
C LEU A 168 2.28 -19.13 16.03
N LEU A 169 2.10 -18.34 14.98
CA LEU A 169 1.22 -18.70 13.85
C LEU A 169 1.69 -19.93 13.08
N ARG A 170 3.00 -20.24 13.12
CA ARG A 170 3.58 -21.46 12.54
C ARG A 170 3.59 -22.64 13.51
N GLY A 171 2.96 -22.49 14.68
CA GLY A 171 2.84 -23.54 15.70
C GLY A 171 4.09 -23.73 16.57
N ARG A 172 5.02 -22.76 16.59
CA ARG A 172 6.17 -22.79 17.49
C ARG A 172 5.77 -22.50 18.94
N GLU A 173 6.55 -23.00 19.89
CA GLU A 173 6.33 -22.77 21.32
C GLU A 173 6.75 -21.34 21.69
N LEU A 174 6.01 -20.73 22.62
CA LEU A 174 6.15 -19.31 22.99
C LEU A 174 7.51 -18.99 23.60
N GLU A 175 7.94 -19.74 24.62
CA GLU A 175 9.20 -19.46 25.32
C GLU A 175 10.40 -19.70 24.40
N GLU A 176 10.40 -20.79 23.63
CA GLU A 176 11.43 -21.06 22.63
C GLU A 176 11.54 -19.93 21.59
N SER A 177 10.41 -19.45 21.09
CA SER A 177 10.38 -18.34 20.10
C SER A 177 10.91 -17.05 20.71
N ILE A 178 10.54 -16.72 21.95
CA ILE A 178 11.07 -15.53 22.64
C ILE A 178 12.58 -15.62 22.81
N ASP A 179 13.08 -16.77 23.27
CA ASP A 179 14.51 -16.97 23.52
C ASP A 179 15.34 -16.83 22.24
N GLU A 180 14.88 -17.42 21.14
CA GLU A 180 15.52 -17.33 19.82
C GLU A 180 15.52 -15.89 19.30
N ARG A 181 14.36 -15.22 19.24
CA ARG A 181 14.26 -13.86 18.67
C ARG A 181 15.01 -12.81 19.49
N VAL A 182 15.01 -12.93 20.82
CA VAL A 182 15.83 -12.06 21.67
C VAL A 182 17.32 -12.31 21.45
N ALA A 183 17.74 -13.57 21.25
CA ALA A 183 19.14 -13.89 20.95
C ALA A 183 19.57 -13.35 19.58
N GLU A 184 18.73 -13.49 18.55
CA GLU A 184 18.97 -12.92 17.21
C GLU A 184 19.12 -11.40 17.24
N ALA A 185 18.30 -10.70 18.04
CA ALA A 185 18.38 -9.26 18.24
C ALA A 185 19.51 -8.81 19.18
N GLY A 186 20.34 -9.73 19.70
CA GLY A 186 21.29 -9.45 20.77
C GLY A 186 22.27 -8.31 20.50
N LEU A 187 22.69 -8.10 19.25
CA LEU A 187 23.56 -6.98 18.88
C LEU A 187 22.85 -5.63 19.04
N GLU A 188 21.63 -5.51 18.53
CA GLU A 188 20.83 -4.28 18.61
C GLU A 188 20.50 -3.95 20.05
N LEU A 189 20.08 -4.96 20.83
CA LEU A 189 19.78 -4.83 22.25
C LEU A 189 21.02 -4.41 23.05
N GLY A 190 22.18 -5.00 22.78
CA GLY A 190 23.45 -4.63 23.39
C GLY A 190 23.87 -3.19 23.09
N LEU A 191 23.70 -2.73 21.84
CA LEU A 191 23.96 -1.34 21.46
C LEU A 191 23.02 -0.34 22.15
N LEU A 192 21.81 -0.78 22.46
CA LEU A 192 20.82 0.00 23.21
C LEU A 192 20.99 -0.08 24.73
N GLY A 193 21.94 -0.89 25.23
CA GLY A 193 22.17 -1.10 26.66
C GLY A 193 21.06 -1.87 27.36
N MET A 194 20.34 -2.72 26.61
CA MET A 194 19.25 -3.54 27.14
C MET A 194 19.76 -4.93 27.54
N GLU A 195 19.39 -5.39 28.73
CA GLU A 195 19.70 -6.73 29.21
C GLU A 195 18.72 -7.75 28.62
N ALA A 196 19.22 -8.86 28.08
CA ALA A 196 18.41 -9.83 27.36
C ALA A 196 17.25 -10.40 28.22
N ASP A 197 17.50 -10.67 29.50
CA ASP A 197 16.48 -11.21 30.40
C ASP A 197 15.34 -10.22 30.65
N GLU A 198 15.65 -8.92 30.79
CA GLU A 198 14.63 -7.87 30.89
C GLU A 198 13.78 -7.80 29.62
N VAL A 199 14.42 -7.89 28.46
CA VAL A 199 13.72 -7.87 27.16
C VAL A 199 12.81 -9.09 27.00
N ARG A 200 13.27 -10.29 27.38
CA ARG A 200 12.42 -11.51 27.38
C ARG A 200 11.16 -11.31 28.20
N ASP A 201 11.28 -10.76 29.41
CA ASP A 201 10.14 -10.50 30.30
C ASP A 201 9.17 -9.45 29.71
N GLU A 202 9.68 -8.44 29.01
CA GLU A 202 8.83 -7.48 28.28
C GLU A 202 8.11 -8.12 27.09
N VAL A 203 8.81 -8.91 26.28
CA VAL A 203 8.24 -9.58 25.10
C VAL A 203 7.19 -10.61 25.53
N ARG A 204 7.47 -11.41 26.56
CA ARG A 204 6.54 -12.40 27.12
C ARG A 204 5.20 -11.79 27.50
N ARG A 205 5.21 -10.61 28.14
CA ARG A 205 3.97 -9.89 28.49
C ARG A 205 3.14 -9.49 27.27
N ASN A 206 3.77 -9.14 26.16
CA ASN A 206 3.07 -8.82 24.91
C ASN A 206 2.58 -10.09 24.20
N ALA A 207 3.40 -11.13 24.16
CA ALA A 207 3.12 -12.36 23.43
C ALA A 207 2.05 -13.24 24.10
N ALA A 208 1.91 -13.22 25.43
CA ALA A 208 0.81 -13.89 26.12
C ALA A 208 -0.58 -13.38 25.68
N ALA A 209 -0.68 -12.12 25.25
CA ALA A 209 -1.89 -11.55 24.65
C ALA A 209 -2.29 -12.26 23.36
N ILE A 210 -1.28 -12.59 22.56
CA ILE A 210 -1.38 -13.18 21.24
C ILE A 210 -1.79 -14.63 21.38
N GLU A 211 -1.11 -15.39 22.23
CA GLU A 211 -1.44 -16.80 22.52
C GLU A 211 -2.88 -16.94 23.06
N GLY A 212 -3.28 -16.06 23.98
CA GLY A 212 -4.65 -16.02 24.49
C GLY A 212 -5.70 -15.71 23.41
N TRP A 213 -5.37 -14.87 22.43
CA TRP A 213 -6.27 -14.59 21.32
C TRP A 213 -6.31 -15.71 20.28
N LEU A 214 -5.16 -16.30 19.94
CA LEU A 214 -5.08 -17.44 19.02
C LEU A 214 -5.89 -18.62 19.54
N SER A 215 -5.74 -18.95 20.83
CA SER A 215 -6.51 -20.02 21.49
C SER A 215 -8.03 -19.76 21.55
N GLN A 216 -8.46 -18.49 21.68
CA GLN A 216 -9.88 -18.13 21.54
C GLN A 216 -10.38 -18.29 20.11
N GLY A 217 -9.53 -17.99 19.13
CA GLY A 217 -9.80 -18.15 17.71
C GLY A 217 -9.92 -19.61 17.27
N THR A 218 -9.18 -20.52 17.92
CA THR A 218 -9.29 -21.98 17.72
C THR A 218 -10.62 -22.53 18.25
N LEU A 219 -11.16 -21.94 19.32
CA LEU A 219 -12.42 -22.39 19.93
C LEU A 219 -13.67 -22.01 19.12
N THR A 220 -13.59 -21.00 18.25
CA THR A 220 -14.71 -20.58 17.37
C THR A 220 -14.70 -21.28 16.01
N GLU A 221 -13.79 -22.22 15.77
CA GLU A 221 -13.64 -23.00 14.54
C GLU A 221 -14.86 -23.90 14.23
N SER A 222 -15.71 -24.21 15.21
CA SER A 222 -16.78 -25.20 15.03
C SER A 222 -18.07 -24.72 14.35
N GLU A 223 -18.22 -23.43 13.99
CA GLU A 223 -19.54 -22.88 13.60
C GLU A 223 -19.60 -22.01 12.33
N ALA A 224 -18.52 -21.83 11.57
CA ALA A 224 -18.56 -21.01 10.35
C ALA A 224 -17.77 -21.64 9.19
N ALA A 225 -18.39 -22.61 8.53
CA ALA A 225 -17.98 -23.15 7.24
C ALA A 225 -19.08 -22.80 6.24
N ASP A 226 -18.87 -21.72 5.47
CA ASP A 226 -19.58 -21.38 4.21
C ASP A 226 -19.01 -20.04 3.71
N ALA A 227 -17.76 -20.02 3.23
CA ALA A 227 -17.21 -18.91 2.44
C ALA A 227 -16.45 -19.51 1.25
N ALA A 228 -16.84 -19.08 0.04
CA ALA A 228 -16.42 -19.69 -1.21
C ALA A 228 -14.89 -19.86 -1.32
N SER A 229 -14.46 -21.07 -1.69
CA SER A 229 -13.08 -21.37 -2.06
C SER A 229 -12.62 -20.40 -3.16
N SER A 230 -11.58 -19.64 -2.88
CA SER A 230 -10.90 -18.83 -3.89
C SER A 230 -10.26 -19.76 -4.93
N GLU A 231 -10.49 -19.51 -6.23
CA GLU A 231 -9.80 -20.21 -7.34
C GLU A 231 -8.31 -19.83 -7.46
N TRP A 232 -7.83 -18.91 -6.62
CA TRP A 232 -6.44 -18.50 -6.61
C TRP A 232 -5.56 -19.55 -5.92
N ASP A 233 -4.68 -20.19 -6.71
CA ASP A 233 -3.72 -21.24 -6.31
C ASP A 233 -2.71 -20.78 -5.21
N GLY A 234 -2.63 -19.47 -4.97
CA GLY A 234 -1.84 -18.85 -3.90
C GLY A 234 -2.65 -18.37 -2.70
N GLY A 235 -3.96 -18.62 -2.65
CA GLY A 235 -4.87 -18.16 -1.59
C GLY A 235 -4.81 -18.99 -0.31
N PRO A 236 -5.16 -18.43 0.86
CA PRO A 236 -5.30 -19.22 2.08
C PRO A 236 -6.47 -20.21 1.93
N THR A 237 -6.23 -21.48 2.26
CA THR A 237 -7.30 -22.48 2.42
C THR A 237 -8.17 -22.12 3.64
N GLU A 238 -9.37 -22.68 3.73
CA GLU A 238 -10.42 -22.28 4.69
C GLU A 238 -9.99 -22.31 6.18
N ASP A 239 -8.90 -23.00 6.51
CA ASP A 239 -8.40 -23.19 7.87
C ASP A 239 -7.00 -22.61 8.15
N ASP A 240 -6.30 -22.03 7.17
CA ASP A 240 -4.88 -21.72 7.33
C ASP A 240 -4.59 -20.27 7.71
N TRP A 241 -3.83 -20.11 8.79
CA TRP A 241 -3.10 -18.89 9.09
C TRP A 241 -1.91 -18.77 8.15
N ARG A 242 -1.71 -17.58 7.59
CA ARG A 242 -0.46 -17.26 6.89
C ARG A 242 0.18 -16.04 7.50
N SER A 243 1.39 -16.19 8.00
CA SER A 243 2.19 -15.09 8.54
C SER A 243 3.11 -14.49 7.47
N GLU A 244 3.39 -13.18 7.58
CA GLU A 244 4.33 -12.44 6.72
C GLU A 244 3.99 -12.51 5.21
N TYR A 245 2.71 -12.34 4.87
CA TYR A 245 2.21 -12.53 3.51
C TYR A 245 2.48 -11.31 2.62
N THR A 246 3.29 -11.47 1.58
CA THR A 246 3.65 -10.37 0.67
C THR A 246 2.59 -10.17 -0.42
N LEU A 247 2.11 -8.93 -0.54
CA LEU A 247 1.13 -8.49 -1.53
C LEU A 247 1.73 -7.40 -2.41
N ILE A 248 1.48 -7.50 -3.71
CA ILE A 248 1.84 -6.52 -4.72
C ILE A 248 0.64 -6.41 -5.65
N SER A 249 0.22 -5.18 -5.92
CA SER A 249 -0.89 -4.86 -6.80
C SER A 249 -0.42 -4.10 -8.05
N PRO A 250 -0.48 -4.72 -9.23
CA PRO A 250 -0.24 -4.04 -10.51
C PRO A 250 -1.29 -2.98 -10.85
N THR A 251 -2.55 -3.18 -10.43
CA THR A 251 -3.65 -2.25 -10.74
C THR A 251 -3.52 -0.99 -9.89
N PHE A 252 -3.35 -1.17 -8.58
CA PHE A 252 -3.32 -0.07 -7.64
C PHE A 252 -1.92 0.40 -7.33
N GLY A 253 -0.85 -0.20 -7.88
CA GLY A 253 0.56 0.10 -7.57
C GLY A 253 0.82 0.25 -6.07
N ILE A 254 0.32 -0.69 -5.29
CA ILE A 254 0.56 -0.78 -3.85
C ILE A 254 1.32 -2.08 -3.59
N LYS A 255 2.25 -2.04 -2.64
CA LYS A 255 2.92 -3.25 -2.13
C LYS A 255 3.02 -3.22 -0.62
N GLY A 256 3.06 -4.39 0.00
CA GLY A 256 3.29 -4.50 1.43
C GLY A 256 3.32 -5.94 1.89
N ARG A 257 3.57 -6.13 3.18
CA ARG A 257 3.62 -7.45 3.81
C ARG A 257 2.67 -7.46 5.00
N ALA A 258 1.58 -8.21 4.86
CA ALA A 258 0.62 -8.37 5.94
C ALA A 258 1.22 -9.24 7.04
N ASP A 259 1.09 -8.82 8.30
CA ASP A 259 1.59 -9.61 9.44
C ASP A 259 0.94 -10.99 9.46
N ALA A 260 -0.37 -11.05 9.25
CA ALA A 260 -1.08 -12.30 9.05
C ALA A 260 -2.33 -12.18 8.18
N LEU A 261 -2.72 -13.29 7.55
CA LEU A 261 -4.02 -13.50 6.93
C LEU A 261 -4.75 -14.62 7.67
N ARG A 262 -6.03 -14.41 7.96
CA ARG A 262 -6.95 -15.40 8.53
C ARG A 262 -8.16 -15.52 7.61
N ARG A 263 -8.33 -16.65 6.92
CA ARG A 263 -9.49 -16.88 6.01
C ARG A 263 -9.71 -15.74 5.02
N GLY A 264 -8.63 -15.27 4.39
CA GLY A 264 -8.67 -14.14 3.45
C GLY A 264 -8.85 -12.75 4.10
N THR A 265 -8.95 -12.66 5.42
CA THR A 265 -9.05 -11.39 6.15
C THR A 265 -7.68 -10.94 6.66
N PRO A 266 -7.27 -9.68 6.44
CA PRO A 266 -6.01 -9.17 6.96
C PRO A 266 -6.04 -8.95 8.48
N VAL A 267 -4.97 -9.40 9.14
CA VAL A 267 -4.72 -9.23 10.57
C VAL A 267 -3.39 -8.49 10.72
N GLU A 268 -3.41 -7.36 11.42
CA GLU A 268 -2.23 -6.52 11.63
C GLU A 268 -1.95 -6.34 13.13
N LEU A 269 -0.69 -6.57 13.52
CA LEU A 269 -0.22 -6.49 14.88
C LEU A 269 0.33 -5.08 15.19
N LYS A 270 -0.03 -4.56 16.35
CA LYS A 270 0.42 -3.27 16.87
C LYS A 270 0.90 -3.42 18.31
N THR A 271 2.16 -3.10 18.54
CA THR A 271 2.79 -3.13 19.87
C THR A 271 2.47 -1.91 20.74
N GLY A 272 1.74 -0.93 20.19
CA GLY A 272 1.20 0.20 20.94
C GLY A 272 -0.15 -0.13 21.61
N LYS A 273 -0.55 0.68 22.59
CA LYS A 273 -1.88 0.56 23.22
C LYS A 273 -2.95 1.31 22.43
N ASN A 274 -4.18 0.80 22.47
CA ASN A 274 -5.38 1.53 22.07
C ASN A 274 -6.56 1.09 22.96
N THR A 275 -6.94 1.94 23.93
CA THR A 275 -8.05 1.66 24.84
C THR A 275 -9.41 2.16 24.33
N LYS A 276 -9.46 2.71 23.11
CA LYS A 276 -10.74 3.05 22.44
C LYS A 276 -11.35 1.78 21.86
N ARG A 277 -12.69 1.74 21.77
CA ARG A 277 -13.41 0.64 21.12
C ARG A 277 -13.00 0.47 19.66
N ASP A 278 -12.91 1.59 18.94
CA ASP A 278 -12.49 1.61 17.53
C ASP A 278 -10.97 1.53 17.36
N PRO A 279 -10.46 0.77 16.36
CA PRO A 279 -9.08 0.86 15.92
C PRO A 279 -8.70 2.30 15.51
N ARG A 280 -7.42 2.65 15.64
CA ARG A 280 -6.90 3.94 15.15
C ARG A 280 -7.08 4.01 13.63
N PHE A 281 -7.53 5.14 13.11
CA PHE A 281 -7.90 5.26 11.70
C PHE A 281 -6.75 4.90 10.75
N GLN A 282 -5.54 5.41 10.98
CA GLN A 282 -4.36 5.07 10.20
C GLN A 282 -4.01 3.57 10.22
N ASP A 283 -4.30 2.86 11.31
CA ASP A 283 -4.11 1.40 11.35
C ASP A 283 -5.19 0.68 10.53
N LYS A 284 -6.43 1.18 10.51
CA LYS A 284 -7.48 0.70 9.60
C LYS A 284 -7.06 0.85 8.13
N ILE A 285 -6.41 1.98 7.78
CA ILE A 285 -5.92 2.23 6.42
C ILE A 285 -4.89 1.18 5.98
N GLN A 286 -3.95 0.81 6.85
CA GLN A 286 -2.98 -0.24 6.54
C GLN A 286 -3.66 -1.58 6.23
N ALA A 287 -4.55 -2.05 7.09
CA ALA A 287 -5.28 -3.30 6.85
C ALA A 287 -6.20 -3.20 5.61
N ALA A 288 -6.81 -2.04 5.35
CA ALA A 288 -7.61 -1.80 4.16
C ALA A 288 -6.78 -1.82 2.85
N CYS A 289 -5.50 -1.44 2.88
CA CYS A 289 -4.62 -1.62 1.73
C CYS A 289 -4.42 -3.11 1.41
N TYR A 290 -4.26 -3.95 2.42
CA TYR A 290 -4.16 -5.41 2.20
C TYR A 290 -5.48 -5.98 1.67
N ALA A 291 -6.62 -5.56 2.23
CA ALA A 291 -7.93 -5.95 1.73
C ALA A 291 -8.12 -5.55 0.25
N LEU A 292 -7.71 -4.34 -0.16
CA LEU A 292 -7.75 -3.89 -1.56
C LEU A 292 -6.97 -4.83 -2.50
N MET A 293 -5.75 -5.22 -2.10
CA MET A 293 -4.89 -6.11 -2.90
C MET A 293 -5.38 -7.57 -2.89
N LEU A 294 -6.14 -7.98 -1.88
CA LEU A 294 -6.80 -9.29 -1.82
C LEU A 294 -8.05 -9.31 -2.72
N GLU A 295 -8.84 -8.24 -2.71
CA GLU A 295 -10.02 -8.08 -3.59
C GLU A 295 -9.62 -8.08 -5.07
N GLU A 296 -8.50 -7.43 -5.43
CA GLU A 296 -7.91 -7.51 -6.79
C GLU A 296 -7.65 -8.96 -7.23
N ARG A 297 -7.36 -9.85 -6.29
CA ARG A 297 -7.07 -11.28 -6.52
C ARG A 297 -8.32 -12.17 -6.37
N GLY A 298 -9.50 -11.58 -6.28
CA GLY A 298 -10.76 -12.31 -6.11
C GLY A 298 -10.97 -12.88 -4.71
N VAL A 299 -10.22 -12.42 -3.70
CA VAL A 299 -10.41 -12.81 -2.29
C VAL A 299 -11.22 -11.70 -1.59
N PRO A 300 -12.51 -11.94 -1.26
CA PRO A 300 -13.32 -10.94 -0.58
C PRO A 300 -12.78 -10.70 0.84
N ALA A 301 -12.47 -9.43 1.14
CA ALA A 301 -11.88 -9.02 2.41
C ALA A 301 -12.69 -7.86 3.03
N ASP A 302 -13.96 -8.12 3.36
CA ASP A 302 -14.91 -7.12 3.88
C ASP A 302 -14.68 -6.74 5.36
N THR A 303 -13.69 -7.35 6.01
CA THR A 303 -13.33 -7.08 7.39
C THR A 303 -11.81 -6.99 7.53
N GLY A 304 -11.35 -6.45 8.65
CA GLY A 304 -9.95 -6.53 9.06
C GLY A 304 -9.84 -6.53 10.58
N THR A 305 -8.75 -7.07 11.10
CA THR A 305 -8.49 -7.16 12.54
C THR A 305 -7.19 -6.44 12.90
N LEU A 306 -7.24 -5.58 13.93
CA LEU A 306 -6.05 -4.96 14.53
C LEU A 306 -5.81 -5.55 15.91
N LEU A 307 -4.60 -6.07 16.15
CA LEU A 307 -4.18 -6.63 17.43
C LEU A 307 -3.28 -5.66 18.20
N TYR A 308 -3.79 -5.06 19.27
CA TYR A 308 -3.06 -4.14 20.15
C TYR A 308 -2.50 -4.88 21.36
N THR A 309 -1.31 -5.46 21.23
CA THR A 309 -0.73 -6.37 22.26
C THR A 309 -0.44 -5.68 23.58
N LYS A 310 -0.18 -4.37 23.57
CA LYS A 310 0.07 -3.62 24.80
C LYS A 310 -1.17 -3.48 25.69
N ASN A 311 -2.39 -3.68 25.16
CA ASN A 311 -3.62 -3.51 25.94
C ASN A 311 -3.74 -4.51 27.10
N THR A 312 -3.27 -5.75 26.91
CA THR A 312 -3.29 -6.80 27.93
C THR A 312 -2.20 -6.61 28.99
N ALA A 313 -1.13 -5.90 28.64
CA ALA A 313 -0.07 -5.53 29.56
C ALA A 313 -0.40 -4.30 30.43
N LEU A 314 -1.57 -3.68 30.23
CA LEU A 314 -2.03 -2.56 31.07
C LEU A 314 -2.66 -3.08 32.36
N ASP A 315 -2.36 -2.41 33.47
CA ASP A 315 -3.04 -2.64 34.74
C ASP A 315 -4.53 -2.24 34.60
N ARG A 316 -5.42 -3.17 34.95
CA ARG A 316 -6.87 -2.95 34.88
C ARG A 316 -7.37 -1.97 35.93
N ASP A 317 -6.63 -1.78 37.02
CA ASP A 317 -6.97 -0.82 38.06
C ASP A 317 -6.58 0.62 37.67
N GLU A 318 -5.63 0.78 36.73
CA GLU A 318 -5.14 2.09 36.27
C GLU A 318 -5.65 2.48 34.87
N ALA A 319 -5.99 1.51 34.02
CA ALA A 319 -6.41 1.74 32.65
C ALA A 319 -7.93 1.69 32.48
N THR A 320 -8.50 2.76 31.90
CA THR A 320 -9.92 2.83 31.56
C THR A 320 -10.15 2.63 30.06
N GLY A 321 -11.30 2.06 29.70
CA GLY A 321 -11.72 1.85 28.30
C GLY A 321 -11.81 0.38 27.90
N ASP A 322 -11.76 0.13 26.59
CA ASP A 322 -11.80 -1.22 26.01
C ASP A 322 -10.38 -1.78 25.88
N LEU A 323 -10.04 -2.69 26.78
CA LEU A 323 -8.74 -3.38 26.87
C LEU A 323 -8.66 -4.64 25.99
N SER A 324 -9.65 -4.91 25.14
CA SER A 324 -9.59 -6.03 24.21
C SER A 324 -8.37 -5.87 23.28
N PRO A 325 -7.55 -6.94 23.10
CA PRO A 325 -6.39 -6.88 22.23
C PRO A 325 -6.81 -6.80 20.76
N ALA A 326 -7.75 -7.64 20.33
CA ALA A 326 -8.28 -7.64 18.97
C ALA A 326 -9.40 -6.61 18.82
N LYS A 327 -9.36 -5.86 17.73
CA LYS A 327 -10.39 -4.91 17.33
C LYS A 327 -10.70 -5.09 15.86
N ASP A 328 -11.87 -5.64 15.59
CA ASP A 328 -12.38 -5.85 14.24
C ASP A 328 -13.04 -4.58 13.70
N PHE A 329 -12.98 -4.41 12.38
CA PHE A 329 -13.67 -3.33 11.68
C PHE A 329 -14.09 -3.78 10.28
N SER A 330 -15.16 -3.17 9.77
CA SER A 330 -15.62 -3.40 8.40
C SER A 330 -14.74 -2.64 7.40
N VAL A 331 -14.38 -3.32 6.32
CA VAL A 331 -13.75 -2.76 5.13
C VAL A 331 -14.82 -2.69 4.06
N GLY A 332 -15.18 -1.48 3.63
CA GLY A 332 -16.16 -1.28 2.57
C GLY A 332 -15.58 -0.45 1.44
N LYS A 333 -16.25 -0.45 0.28
CA LYS A 333 -15.84 0.27 -0.94
C LYS A 333 -15.33 1.70 -0.66
N GLY A 334 -16.07 2.48 0.12
CA GLY A 334 -15.68 3.87 0.42
C GLY A 334 -14.37 4.02 1.20
N LEU A 335 -13.95 3.02 1.98
CA LEU A 335 -12.65 2.99 2.66
C LEU A 335 -11.53 2.62 1.67
N LEU A 336 -11.81 1.68 0.77
CA LEU A 336 -10.90 1.29 -0.31
C LEU A 336 -10.65 2.43 -1.30
N GLU A 337 -11.70 3.16 -1.70
CA GLU A 337 -11.60 4.39 -2.49
C GLU A 337 -10.78 5.47 -1.76
N PHE A 338 -10.89 5.55 -0.43
CA PHE A 338 -10.06 6.45 0.36
C PHE A 338 -8.59 6.03 0.30
N VAL A 339 -8.27 4.74 0.46
CA VAL A 339 -6.90 4.21 0.31
C VAL A 339 -6.30 4.61 -1.04
N VAL A 340 -7.03 4.38 -2.14
CA VAL A 340 -6.55 4.70 -3.49
C VAL A 340 -6.32 6.20 -3.67
N ARG A 341 -7.20 7.07 -3.13
CA ARG A 341 -6.99 8.52 -3.18
C ARG A 341 -5.73 8.96 -2.43
N GLN A 342 -5.48 8.44 -1.23
CA GLN A 342 -4.26 8.78 -0.48
C GLN A 342 -3.01 8.25 -1.18
N ARG A 343 -3.09 7.08 -1.80
CA ARG A 343 -2.02 6.56 -2.67
C ARG A 343 -1.75 7.49 -3.85
N ASN A 344 -2.80 8.01 -4.50
CA ASN A 344 -2.65 8.95 -5.62
C ASN A 344 -1.94 10.24 -5.19
N GLU A 345 -2.24 10.77 -4.00
CA GLU A 345 -1.54 11.94 -3.46
C GLU A 345 -0.03 11.69 -3.31
N ILE A 346 0.37 10.50 -2.82
CA ILE A 346 1.78 10.11 -2.72
C ILE A 346 2.42 10.07 -4.11
N ALA A 347 1.78 9.37 -5.06
CA ALA A 347 2.31 9.22 -6.40
C ALA A 347 2.44 10.56 -7.14
N ALA A 348 1.48 11.47 -6.94
CA ALA A 348 1.52 12.82 -7.48
C ALA A 348 2.63 13.68 -6.86
N THR A 349 2.79 13.64 -5.53
CA THR A 349 3.90 14.31 -4.82
C THR A 349 5.25 13.84 -5.33
N GLU A 350 5.37 12.54 -5.63
CA GLU A 350 6.60 11.98 -6.16
C GLU A 350 6.85 12.38 -7.61
N PHE A 351 5.81 12.65 -8.41
CA PHE A 351 5.93 13.07 -9.80
C PHE A 351 6.54 14.48 -9.94
N ASP A 352 6.06 15.46 -9.17
CA ASP A 352 6.55 16.84 -9.20
C ASP A 352 7.69 17.10 -8.20
N SER A 353 8.00 16.12 -7.34
CA SER A 353 8.98 16.20 -6.25
C SER A 353 8.66 17.31 -5.24
N SER A 354 7.36 17.59 -5.04
CA SER A 354 6.90 18.50 -4.00
C SER A 354 7.26 17.97 -2.61
N VAL A 355 7.49 18.90 -1.68
CA VAL A 355 7.85 18.56 -0.30
C VAL A 355 6.65 18.83 0.60
N PRO A 356 6.01 17.80 1.19
CA PRO A 356 4.86 18.01 2.04
C PRO A 356 5.21 18.81 3.31
N THR A 357 4.30 19.65 3.74
CA THR A 357 4.47 20.58 4.86
C THR A 357 3.96 20.02 6.19
N GLY A 358 3.08 19.02 6.13
CA GLY A 358 2.31 18.48 7.24
C GLY A 358 0.97 19.18 7.48
N TYR A 359 0.66 20.27 6.77
CA TYR A 359 -0.66 20.93 6.80
C TYR A 359 -1.73 20.19 6.00
N GLU A 360 -1.32 19.28 5.13
CA GLU A 360 -2.19 18.47 4.28
C GLU A 360 -3.03 17.47 5.10
N ALA A 361 -2.64 17.21 6.36
CA ALA A 361 -3.37 16.34 7.27
C ALA A 361 -3.57 16.95 8.67
N ASP A 362 -4.50 16.37 9.43
CA ASP A 362 -4.81 16.73 10.81
C ASP A 362 -3.81 16.18 11.84
N ALA A 363 -2.54 16.13 11.46
CA ALA A 363 -1.44 15.68 12.30
C ALA A 363 -1.35 16.50 13.60
N LYS A 364 -1.24 15.81 14.75
CA LYS A 364 -0.96 16.43 16.05
C LYS A 364 0.53 16.40 16.33
N CYS A 365 1.25 17.45 15.92
CA CYS A 365 2.71 17.51 16.01
C CYS A 365 3.26 17.31 17.44
N GLU A 366 2.50 17.65 18.48
CA GLU A 366 2.88 17.44 19.89
C GLU A 366 3.20 15.97 20.22
N TYR A 367 2.53 15.02 19.56
CA TYR A 367 2.69 13.58 19.81
C TYR A 367 3.45 12.86 18.69
N CYS A 368 4.06 13.60 17.76
CA CYS A 368 4.81 13.03 16.66
C CYS A 368 6.25 12.72 17.09
N PHE A 369 6.67 11.45 16.96
CA PHE A 369 8.03 11.02 17.26
C PHE A 369 9.08 11.68 16.34
N GLU A 370 8.69 12.02 15.11
CA GLU A 370 9.54 12.68 14.12
C GLU A 370 9.60 14.21 14.27
N LYS A 371 8.98 14.79 15.31
CA LYS A 371 8.86 16.25 15.43
C LYS A 371 10.22 16.95 15.40
N ASP A 372 11.19 16.45 16.16
CA ASP A 372 12.50 17.09 16.26
C ASP A 372 13.24 17.04 14.93
N THR A 373 13.30 15.86 14.30
CA THR A 373 13.84 15.67 12.94
C THR A 373 13.15 16.59 11.94
N CYS A 374 11.82 16.63 11.97
CA CYS A 374 10.99 17.47 11.10
C CYS A 374 11.35 18.95 11.21
N MET A 375 11.44 19.48 12.43
CA MET A 375 11.78 20.89 12.68
C MET A 375 13.22 21.22 12.27
N VAL A 376 14.16 20.31 12.51
CA VAL A 376 15.57 20.50 12.12
C VAL A 376 15.73 20.47 10.61
N VAL A 377 15.16 19.47 9.93
CA VAL A 377 15.20 19.38 8.45
C VAL A 377 14.54 20.60 7.83
N ALA A 378 13.37 21.00 8.33
CA ALA A 378 12.68 22.20 7.87
C ALA A 378 13.55 23.47 8.02
N GLY A 379 14.11 23.69 9.21
CA GLY A 379 14.94 24.87 9.47
C GLY A 379 16.26 24.89 8.71
N ARG A 380 16.91 23.75 8.52
CA ARG A 380 18.19 23.64 7.80
C ARG A 380 18.01 23.76 6.29
N LEU A 381 16.98 23.14 5.72
CA LEU A 381 16.70 23.22 4.28
C LEU A 381 15.86 24.45 3.90
N GLY A 382 15.36 25.21 4.87
CA GLY A 382 14.50 26.37 4.60
C GLY A 382 13.14 25.96 4.03
N GLN A 383 12.61 24.82 4.46
CA GLN A 383 11.32 24.28 4.03
C GLN A 383 10.21 24.65 5.01
N GLU A 384 8.98 24.75 4.52
CA GLU A 384 7.81 24.92 5.36
C GLU A 384 7.49 23.64 6.15
N SER A 385 7.03 23.80 7.39
CA SER A 385 6.60 22.70 8.25
C SER A 385 5.55 23.15 9.26
N LYS A 386 4.47 22.37 9.37
CA LYS A 386 3.43 22.55 10.41
C LYS A 386 3.97 22.45 11.83
N ALA A 387 5.04 21.67 12.04
CA ALA A 387 5.68 21.55 13.35
C ALA A 387 6.53 22.79 13.71
N GLY A 388 6.76 23.70 12.76
CA GLY A 388 7.72 24.78 12.85
C GLY A 388 9.11 24.36 12.38
N ALA A 389 10.08 25.26 12.57
CA ALA A 389 11.45 25.10 12.13
C ALA A 389 12.44 25.44 13.24
N ILE A 390 13.55 24.71 13.33
CA ILE A 390 14.66 24.95 14.27
C ILE A 390 15.97 25.08 13.50
N GLY A 391 16.77 26.06 13.89
CA GLY A 391 18.09 26.30 13.34
C GLY A 391 18.10 27.31 12.19
N ARG A 392 19.30 27.70 11.77
CA ARG A 392 19.52 28.58 10.62
C ARG A 392 19.67 27.72 9.37
N ALA A 393 18.97 28.13 8.30
CA ALA A 393 19.13 27.53 6.98
C ALA A 393 20.62 27.48 6.58
N VAL A 394 21.02 26.34 6.02
CA VAL A 394 22.36 26.19 5.46
C VAL A 394 22.49 27.10 4.22
N PRO A 395 23.73 27.44 3.80
CA PRO A 395 23.95 28.26 2.62
C PRO A 395 23.17 27.74 1.40
N GLU A 396 22.75 28.66 0.53
CA GLU A 396 21.99 28.32 -0.69
C GLU A 396 22.68 27.26 -1.55
N GLU A 397 24.00 27.34 -1.71
CA GLU A 397 24.78 26.34 -2.45
C GLU A 397 24.66 24.92 -1.88
N GLU A 398 24.57 24.76 -0.55
CA GLU A 398 24.37 23.46 0.11
C GLU A 398 22.93 22.95 -0.05
N ARG A 399 21.94 23.85 -0.07
CA ARG A 399 20.54 23.50 -0.37
C ARG A 399 20.36 23.08 -1.82
N ASP A 400 20.96 23.82 -2.75
CA ASP A 400 20.98 23.45 -4.16
C ASP A 400 21.68 22.11 -4.39
N TYR A 401 22.75 21.83 -3.63
CA TYR A 401 23.40 20.52 -3.64
C TYR A 401 22.44 19.42 -3.17
N PHE A 402 21.77 19.63 -2.04
CA PHE A 402 20.79 18.70 -1.50
C PHE A 402 19.68 18.42 -2.53
N ASP A 403 19.07 19.46 -3.10
CA ASP A 403 17.96 19.33 -4.05
C ASP A 403 18.37 18.58 -5.31
N ARG A 404 19.57 18.83 -5.85
CA ARG A 404 20.10 18.08 -7.00
C ARG A 404 20.29 16.60 -6.68
N PHE A 405 20.88 16.27 -5.52
CA PHE A 405 21.10 14.89 -5.12
C PHE A 405 19.79 14.17 -4.82
N TYR A 406 18.87 14.82 -4.13
CA TYR A 406 17.54 14.30 -3.85
C TYR A 406 16.83 13.93 -5.15
N ARG A 407 16.78 14.85 -6.12
CA ARG A 407 16.18 14.57 -7.44
C ARG A 407 16.85 13.43 -8.20
N ALA A 408 18.18 13.31 -8.11
CA ALA A 408 18.91 12.22 -8.74
C ALA A 408 18.56 10.85 -8.11
N ILE A 409 18.45 10.79 -6.78
CA ILE A 409 18.05 9.59 -6.05
C ILE A 409 16.61 9.21 -6.39
N GLU A 410 15.69 10.16 -6.44
CA GLU A 410 14.30 9.85 -6.79
C GLU A 410 14.14 9.44 -8.26
N ALA A 411 14.96 9.98 -9.16
CA ALA A 411 15.01 9.49 -10.54
C ALA A 411 15.47 8.01 -10.61
N GLU A 412 16.48 7.61 -9.82
CA GLU A 412 16.92 6.22 -9.71
C GLU A 412 15.84 5.32 -9.07
N ARG A 413 15.13 5.82 -8.04
CA ARG A 413 13.99 5.10 -7.43
C ARG A 413 12.87 4.85 -8.44
N ARG A 414 12.59 5.81 -9.33
CA ARG A 414 11.62 5.63 -10.42
C ARG A 414 12.05 4.52 -11.38
N GLU A 415 13.33 4.42 -11.74
CA GLU A 415 13.82 3.30 -12.56
C GLU A 415 13.67 1.96 -11.82
N THR A 416 13.90 1.93 -10.51
CA THR A 416 13.64 0.73 -9.70
C THR A 416 12.17 0.30 -9.78
N HIS A 417 11.23 1.25 -9.72
CA HIS A 417 9.82 0.95 -9.90
C HIS A 417 9.56 0.37 -11.30
N ARG A 418 10.17 0.92 -12.36
CA ARG A 418 10.04 0.36 -13.71
C ARG A 418 10.55 -1.08 -13.82
N GLU A 419 11.63 -1.43 -13.13
CA GLU A 419 12.13 -2.81 -13.07
C GLU A 419 11.13 -3.75 -12.38
N TYR A 420 10.48 -3.31 -11.28
CA TYR A 420 9.43 -4.10 -10.65
C TYR A 420 8.27 -4.38 -11.61
N ARG A 421 7.88 -3.40 -12.45
CA ARG A 421 6.76 -3.57 -13.38
C ARG A 421 6.97 -4.71 -14.36
N LYS A 422 8.21 -5.02 -14.71
CA LYS A 422 8.52 -6.15 -15.60
C LYS A 422 7.99 -7.48 -15.07
N LEU A 423 7.76 -7.61 -13.75
CA LEU A 423 7.18 -8.81 -13.17
C LEU A 423 5.76 -9.12 -13.68
N TRP A 424 5.01 -8.10 -14.10
CA TRP A 424 3.64 -8.23 -14.62
C TRP A 424 3.43 -7.63 -16.01
N GLU A 425 4.38 -6.84 -16.52
CA GLU A 425 4.35 -6.31 -17.88
C GLU A 425 5.07 -7.21 -18.90
N GLN A 426 5.95 -8.12 -18.42
CA GLN A 426 6.64 -9.09 -19.27
C GLN A 426 6.19 -10.50 -18.94
N THR A 427 6.12 -11.36 -19.96
CA THR A 427 5.86 -12.78 -19.74
C THR A 427 7.02 -13.45 -19.00
N ALA A 428 6.82 -14.68 -18.53
CA ALA A 428 7.88 -15.44 -17.90
C ALA A 428 9.01 -15.75 -18.90
N GLU A 429 8.65 -16.06 -20.15
CA GLU A 429 9.55 -16.33 -21.28
C GLU A 429 10.37 -15.10 -21.66
N GLU A 430 9.75 -13.93 -21.81
CA GLU A 430 10.46 -12.68 -22.12
C GLU A 430 11.53 -12.34 -21.06
N ARG A 431 11.23 -12.63 -19.79
CA ARG A 431 12.20 -12.46 -18.69
C ARG A 431 13.27 -13.54 -18.69
N ALA A 432 12.95 -14.77 -19.08
CA ALA A 432 13.92 -15.87 -19.18
C ALA A 432 14.92 -15.59 -20.32
N ASP A 433 14.43 -15.15 -21.48
CA ASP A 433 15.24 -14.75 -22.64
C ASP A 433 16.19 -13.57 -22.32
N ALA A 434 15.84 -12.76 -21.31
CA ALA A 434 16.68 -11.68 -20.80
C ALA A 434 17.65 -12.11 -19.68
N ASP A 435 17.78 -13.41 -19.39
CA ASP A 435 18.54 -13.98 -18.26
C ASP A 435 18.08 -13.44 -16.89
N ARG A 436 16.80 -13.11 -16.75
CA ARG A 436 16.20 -12.54 -15.52
C ARG A 436 15.20 -13.45 -14.81
N ALA A 437 14.81 -14.57 -15.41
CA ALA A 437 13.89 -15.53 -14.80
C ALA A 437 14.33 -16.98 -15.07
N LEU A 438 13.98 -17.86 -14.12
CA LEU A 438 13.92 -19.30 -14.32
C LEU A 438 12.44 -19.68 -14.46
N ILE A 439 12.13 -20.52 -15.45
CA ILE A 439 10.78 -21.03 -15.73
C ILE A 439 10.74 -22.54 -15.47
N ASP A 440 9.53 -23.11 -15.40
CA ASP A 440 9.28 -24.54 -15.19
C ASP A 440 9.90 -25.11 -13.89
N LEU A 441 9.84 -24.33 -12.81
CA LEU A 441 10.26 -24.78 -11.48
C LEU A 441 9.17 -25.65 -10.84
N GLU A 442 9.55 -26.83 -10.35
CA GLU A 442 8.70 -27.69 -9.52
C GLU A 442 9.06 -27.52 -8.03
N PRO A 443 8.07 -27.40 -7.11
CA PRO A 443 8.29 -27.14 -5.68
C PRO A 443 9.08 -28.20 -4.90
#